data_AF-A0A9C9EPC6-F1
#
_entry.id   AF-A0A9C9EPC6-F1
#
_cell.length_a   1.000
_cell.length_b   1.000
_cell.length_c   1.000
_cell.angle_alpha   90.00
_cell.angle_beta   90.00
_cell.angle_gamma   90.00
#
_symmetry.space_group_name_H-M   'P 1'
#
loop_
_entity.id
_entity.type
_entity.pdbx_description
1 polymer ?
#
loop_
_entity_poly.entity_id
_entity_poly.type
_entity_poly.pdbx_seq_one_letter_code
_entity_poly.pdbx_strand_id
1 'polypeptide(L)'
;MIAAGQGSRLSIKKEPKPLTPLLGIPLIERVILTAEKGGLSDFYVVSGYNGEKVRSFLDSFSRKRDIKITHIINDDWENENGISVLKAKDTLKENFILLMCDHIFDEKIILKLKNERIK
;
A
#
# COMPACT_ATOMS: atom_id res chain seq x y z
N MET A 1 1.37 2.47 -3.24
CA MET A 1 1.63 1.82 -1.93
C MET A 1 2.49 0.59 -2.13
N ILE A 2 3.53 0.40 -1.32
CA ILE A 2 4.37 -0.82 -1.35
C ILE A 2 3.87 -1.82 -0.30
N ALA A 3 3.55 -3.03 -0.75
CA ALA A 3 3.12 -4.16 0.06
C ALA A 3 3.82 -5.48 -0.35
N ALA A 4 5.01 -5.38 -0.96
CA ALA A 4 5.73 -6.51 -1.56
C ALA A 4 6.76 -7.21 -0.64
N GLY A 5 7.05 -6.64 0.54
CA GLY A 5 8.10 -7.16 1.43
C GLY A 5 7.65 -8.34 2.31
N GLN A 6 8.56 -9.29 2.54
CA GLN A 6 8.36 -10.47 3.41
C GLN A 6 8.14 -10.12 4.90
N GLY A 7 8.56 -8.92 5.34
CA GLY A 7 8.37 -8.50 6.73
C GLY A 7 9.16 -9.34 7.75
N SER A 8 10.34 -9.83 7.38
CA SER A 8 11.17 -10.79 8.14
C SER A 8 11.44 -10.40 9.60
N ARG A 9 11.46 -9.11 9.94
CA ARG A 9 11.64 -8.61 11.32
C ARG A 9 10.38 -8.74 12.20
N LEU A 10 9.20 -8.87 11.61
CA LEU A 10 7.89 -8.96 12.30
C LEU A 10 7.13 -10.26 11.99
N SER A 11 7.73 -11.15 11.20
CA SER A 11 7.16 -12.43 10.76
C SER A 11 7.14 -13.46 11.90
N ILE A 12 6.29 -13.24 12.90
CA ILE A 12 6.00 -14.21 13.96
C ILE A 12 4.94 -15.22 13.47
N LYS A 13 4.22 -14.91 12.39
CA LYS A 13 3.20 -15.76 11.75
C LYS A 13 3.34 -15.65 10.24
N LYS A 14 3.09 -16.74 9.50
CA LYS A 14 3.14 -16.87 8.02
C LYS A 14 2.15 -15.96 7.25
N GLU A 15 1.61 -14.92 7.89
CA GLU A 15 0.67 -13.99 7.29
C GLU A 15 1.40 -12.79 6.67
N PRO A 16 0.93 -12.25 5.54
CA PRO A 16 1.53 -11.06 4.94
C PRO A 16 1.48 -9.89 5.93
N LYS A 17 2.61 -9.22 6.16
CA LYS A 17 2.69 -8.03 7.03
C LYS A 17 1.60 -6.97 6.76
N PRO A 18 1.21 -6.65 5.50
CA PRO A 18 0.13 -5.69 5.24
C PRO A 18 -1.22 -6.07 5.87
N LEU A 19 -1.47 -7.38 6.08
CA LEU A 19 -2.71 -7.90 6.65
C LEU A 19 -2.65 -8.10 8.17
N THR A 20 -1.50 -7.85 8.80
CA THR A 20 -1.38 -7.95 10.26
C THR A 20 -2.36 -6.97 10.91
N PRO A 21 -3.23 -7.44 11.83
CA PRO A 21 -4.17 -6.56 12.50
C PRO A 21 -3.47 -5.73 13.57
N LEU A 22 -3.77 -4.43 13.60
CA LEU A 22 -3.50 -3.53 14.73
C LEU A 22 -4.83 -3.03 15.28
N LEU A 23 -5.12 -3.40 16.52
CA LEU A 23 -6.41 -3.12 17.18
C LEU A 23 -7.60 -3.59 16.33
N GLY A 24 -7.50 -4.79 15.77
CA GLY A 24 -8.55 -5.42 14.96
C GLY A 24 -8.65 -4.96 13.50
N ILE A 25 -7.88 -3.96 13.07
CA ILE A 25 -7.89 -3.44 11.70
C ILE A 25 -6.56 -3.78 11.01
N PRO A 26 -6.56 -4.42 9.82
CA PRO A 26 -5.36 -4.65 9.03
C PRO A 26 -4.58 -3.37 8.75
N LEU A 27 -3.25 -3.42 8.80
CA LEU A 27 -2.38 -2.25 8.58
C LEU A 27 -2.68 -1.56 7.25
N ILE A 28 -2.80 -2.33 6.17
CA ILE A 28 -3.07 -1.77 4.84
C ILE A 28 -4.43 -1.07 4.75
N GLU A 29 -5.46 -1.63 5.39
CA GLU A 29 -6.78 -0.99 5.48
C GLU A 29 -6.69 0.33 6.22
N ARG A 30 -6.01 0.33 7.38
CA ARG A 30 -5.80 1.55 8.18
C ARG A 30 -5.10 2.64 7.36
N VAL A 31 -4.03 2.29 6.67
CA VAL A 31 -3.26 3.26 5.86
C VAL A 31 -4.11 3.83 4.72
N ILE A 32 -4.87 2.99 4.01
CA ILE A 32 -5.75 3.44 2.93
C ILE A 32 -6.82 4.40 3.47
N LEU A 33 -7.49 4.05 4.58
CA LEU A 33 -8.51 4.91 5.18
C LEU A 33 -7.94 6.25 5.69
N THR A 34 -6.75 6.26 6.28
CA THR A 34 -6.10 7.52 6.68
C THR A 34 -5.74 8.36 5.45
N ALA A 35 -5.22 7.75 4.39
CA ALA A 35 -4.89 8.43 3.15
C ALA A 35 -6.12 9.01 2.44
N GLU A 36 -7.24 8.27 2.47
CA GLU A 36 -8.52 8.68 1.91
C GLU A 36 -9.10 9.90 2.66
N LYS A 37 -9.01 9.93 4.00
CA LYS A 37 -9.29 11.14 4.79
C LYS A 37 -8.40 12.33 4.45
N GLY A 38 -7.16 12.06 4.01
CA GLY A 38 -6.25 13.07 3.47
C GLY A 38 -6.59 13.55 2.05
N GLY A 39 -7.66 13.01 1.45
CA GLY A 39 -8.15 13.35 0.13
C GLY A 39 -7.40 12.67 -1.01
N LEU A 40 -6.93 11.44 -0.82
CA LEU A 40 -6.49 10.54 -1.91
C LEU A 40 -7.62 9.58 -2.26
N SER A 41 -7.86 9.34 -3.55
CA SER A 41 -9.01 8.54 -4.02
C SER A 41 -8.62 7.37 -4.94
N ASP A 42 -7.38 7.32 -5.43
CA ASP A 42 -6.91 6.30 -6.36
C ASP A 42 -5.65 5.63 -5.81
N PHE A 43 -5.73 4.33 -5.53
CA PHE A 43 -4.68 3.59 -4.84
C PHE A 43 -4.08 2.54 -5.74
N TYR A 44 -2.76 2.62 -5.94
CA TYR A 44 -1.99 1.60 -6.65
C TYR A 44 -1.21 0.78 -5.62
N VAL A 45 -1.53 -0.51 -5.48
CA VAL A 45 -0.92 -1.38 -4.48
C VAL A 45 0.01 -2.38 -5.16
N VAL A 46 1.31 -2.26 -4.88
CA VAL A 46 2.31 -3.21 -5.35
C VAL A 46 2.38 -4.38 -4.37
N SER A 47 2.02 -5.57 -4.81
CA SER A 47 2.04 -6.81 -4.02
C SER A 47 3.08 -7.80 -4.58
N GLY A 48 3.75 -8.54 -3.69
CA GLY A 48 4.81 -9.49 -4.01
C GLY A 48 4.58 -10.84 -3.33
N TYR A 49 5.48 -11.25 -2.44
CA TYR A 49 5.37 -12.49 -1.66
C TYR A 49 3.99 -12.64 -0.98
N ASN A 50 3.32 -13.78 -1.18
CA ASN A 50 1.96 -14.04 -0.71
C ASN A 50 0.93 -12.96 -1.13
N GLY A 51 1.17 -12.28 -2.27
CA GLY A 51 0.37 -11.17 -2.76
C GLY A 51 -1.10 -11.55 -3.05
N GLU A 52 -1.40 -12.81 -3.36
CA GLU A 52 -2.78 -13.27 -3.60
C GLU A 52 -3.72 -13.00 -2.42
N LYS A 53 -3.27 -13.27 -1.19
CA LYS A 53 -4.05 -12.99 0.03
C LYS A 53 -4.32 -11.48 0.15
N VAL A 54 -3.31 -10.66 -0.10
CA VAL A 54 -3.40 -9.19 -0.04
C VAL A 54 -4.39 -8.69 -1.09
N ARG A 55 -4.28 -9.17 -2.34
CA ARG A 55 -5.19 -8.80 -3.44
C ARG A 55 -6.63 -9.19 -3.14
N SER A 56 -6.86 -10.44 -2.72
CA SER A 56 -8.19 -10.94 -2.37
C SER A 56 -8.86 -10.12 -1.25
N PHE A 57 -8.08 -9.76 -0.22
CA PHE A 57 -8.55 -8.89 0.85
C PHE A 57 -8.93 -7.51 0.32
N LEU A 58 -8.04 -6.89 -0.46
CA LEU A 58 -8.23 -5.55 -1.01
C LEU A 58 -9.38 -5.48 -2.02
N ASP A 59 -9.64 -6.53 -2.79
CA ASP A 59 -10.80 -6.59 -3.70
C ASP A 59 -12.12 -6.57 -2.93
N SER A 60 -12.19 -7.31 -1.81
CA SER A 60 -13.35 -7.28 -0.92
C SER A 60 -13.51 -5.91 -0.27
N PHE A 61 -12.40 -5.33 0.21
CA PHE A 61 -12.36 -4.03 0.86
C PHE A 61 -12.77 -2.90 -0.09
N SER A 62 -12.21 -2.88 -1.31
CA SER A 62 -12.51 -1.91 -2.37
C SER A 62 -14.00 -1.87 -2.68
N ARG A 63 -14.63 -3.04 -2.88
CA ARG A 63 -16.08 -3.12 -3.11
C ARG A 63 -16.92 -2.64 -1.94
N LYS A 64 -16.50 -2.93 -0.70
CA LYS A 64 -17.24 -2.55 0.52
C LYS A 64 -17.18 -1.05 0.81
N ARG A 65 -16.09 -0.39 0.43
CA ARG A 65 -15.84 1.02 0.75
C ARG A 65 -16.01 1.96 -0.44
N ASP A 66 -16.23 1.41 -1.64
CA ASP A 66 -16.23 2.15 -2.90
C ASP A 66 -14.92 2.94 -3.12
N ILE A 67 -13.80 2.28 -2.84
CA ILE A 67 -12.45 2.85 -3.00
C ILE A 67 -11.79 2.20 -4.23
N LYS A 68 -11.24 3.02 -5.14
CA LYS A 68 -10.53 2.52 -6.31
C LYS A 68 -9.15 2.00 -5.93
N ILE A 69 -8.94 0.70 -6.16
CA ILE A 69 -7.66 0.02 -5.90
C ILE A 69 -7.22 -0.72 -7.16
N THR A 70 -6.02 -0.38 -7.65
CA THR A 70 -5.37 -1.06 -8.76
C THR A 70 -4.21 -1.90 -8.23
N HIS A 71 -4.19 -3.19 -8.57
CA HIS A 71 -3.11 -4.09 -8.18
C HIS A 71 -1.96 -4.02 -9.19
N ILE A 72 -0.74 -3.91 -8.66
CA ILE A 72 0.49 -4.07 -9.42
C ILE A 72 1.20 -5.29 -8.83
N ILE A 73 1.58 -6.24 -9.68
CA ILE A 73 2.23 -7.47 -9.24
C ILE A 73 3.73 -7.30 -9.44
N ASN A 74 4.50 -7.53 -8.38
CA ASN A 74 5.95 -7.64 -8.46
C ASN A 74 6.38 -9.08 -8.20
N ASP A 75 6.64 -9.81 -9.28
CA ASP A 75 7.15 -11.19 -9.22
C ASP A 75 8.59 -11.24 -8.70
N ASP A 76 9.35 -10.15 -8.85
CA ASP A 76 10.73 -9.98 -8.38
C ASP A 76 10.79 -9.47 -6.92
N TRP A 77 9.93 -10.01 -6.04
CA TRP A 77 9.73 -9.52 -4.67
C TRP A 77 10.92 -9.74 -3.73
N GLU A 78 11.86 -10.61 -4.09
CA GLU A 78 13.11 -10.84 -3.34
C GLU A 78 14.06 -9.63 -3.39
N ASN A 79 13.84 -8.73 -4.36
CA ASN A 79 14.60 -7.51 -4.53
C ASN A 79 14.11 -6.37 -3.62
N GLU A 80 14.96 -5.37 -3.42
CA GLU A 80 14.67 -4.22 -2.56
C GLU A 80 13.37 -3.47 -2.95
N ASN A 81 12.74 -2.83 -1.97
CA ASN A 81 11.49 -2.07 -2.15
C ASN A 81 11.56 -1.02 -3.27
N GLY A 82 12.75 -0.47 -3.58
CA GLY A 82 12.95 0.48 -4.67
C GLY A 82 12.60 -0.09 -6.05
N ILE A 83 12.83 -1.39 -6.27
CA ILE A 83 12.51 -2.07 -7.54
C ILE A 83 11.00 -2.30 -7.67
N SER A 84 10.29 -2.47 -6.54
CA SER A 84 8.82 -2.57 -6.53
C SER A 84 8.15 -1.28 -7.04
N VAL A 85 8.75 -0.11 -6.79
CA VAL A 85 8.26 1.17 -7.31
C VAL A 85 8.50 1.29 -8.81
N LEU A 86 9.63 0.77 -9.31
CA LEU A 86 9.93 0.79 -10.74
C LEU A 86 8.90 0.02 -11.59
N LYS A 87 8.30 -1.05 -11.05
CA LYS A 87 7.20 -1.76 -11.72
C LYS A 87 5.94 -0.89 -11.92
N ALA A 88 5.78 0.15 -11.11
CA ALA A 88 4.66 1.09 -11.24
C ALA A 88 4.94 2.25 -12.21
N LYS A 89 6.18 2.37 -12.73
CA LYS A 89 6.62 3.49 -13.57
C LYS A 89 5.78 3.68 -14.83
N ASP A 90 5.39 2.60 -15.49
CA ASP A 90 4.63 2.68 -16.74
C ASP A 90 3.16 3.03 -16.52
N THR A 91 2.66 2.81 -15.30
CA THR A 91 1.27 3.07 -14.89
C THR A 91 1.10 4.46 -14.28
N LEU A 92 2.07 4.94 -13.50
CA LEU A 92 2.02 6.22 -12.79
C LEU A 92 2.75 7.30 -13.59
N LYS A 93 2.00 8.08 -14.38
CA LYS A 93 2.54 9.17 -15.21
C LYS A 93 2.38 10.56 -14.60
N GLU A 94 1.68 10.66 -13.48
CA GLU A 94 1.38 11.91 -12.78
C GLU A 94 2.12 11.96 -11.43
N ASN A 95 2.06 13.11 -10.75
CA ASN A 95 2.57 13.21 -9.39
C ASN A 95 1.83 12.26 -8.47
N PHE A 96 2.57 11.44 -7.73
CA PHE A 96 2.01 10.46 -6.81
C PHE A 96 2.67 10.57 -5.43
N ILE A 97 1.95 10.08 -4.41
CA ILE A 97 2.49 9.93 -3.06
C ILE A 97 2.85 8.46 -2.85
N LEU A 98 4.12 8.21 -2.51
CA LEU A 98 4.57 6.86 -2.16
C LEU A 98 4.34 6.60 -0.67
N LEU A 99 3.49 5.62 -0.38
CA LEU A 99 3.21 5.18 0.99
C LEU A 99 3.65 3.73 1.20
N MET A 100 4.17 3.44 2.38
CA MET A 100 4.38 2.08 2.87
C MET A 100 3.10 1.59 3.54
N CYS A 101 2.70 0.33 3.31
CA CYS A 101 1.45 -0.22 3.86
C CYS A 101 1.48 -0.47 5.38
N ASP A 102 2.64 -0.37 6.02
CA ASP A 102 2.88 -0.60 7.44
C ASP A 102 3.26 0.67 8.21
N HIS A 103 3.31 1.82 7.54
CA HIS A 103 3.57 3.11 8.17
C HIS A 103 2.26 3.78 8.56
N ILE A 104 2.00 3.87 9.86
CA ILE A 104 0.84 4.61 10.38
C ILE A 104 1.22 6.08 10.50
N PHE A 105 0.34 6.95 10.02
CA PHE A 105 0.55 8.39 10.01
C PHE A 105 -0.77 9.12 10.31
N ASP A 106 -0.67 10.43 10.52
CA ASP A 106 -1.80 11.36 10.65
C ASP A 106 -2.16 11.90 9.26
N GLU A 107 -3.45 12.01 8.94
CA GLU A 107 -3.94 12.49 7.63
C GLU A 107 -3.39 13.88 7.25
N LYS A 108 -3.01 14.71 8.23
CA LYS A 108 -2.37 16.02 7.99
C LYS A 108 -1.05 15.90 7.25
N ILE A 109 -0.35 14.77 7.36
CA ILE A 109 0.88 14.52 6.59
C ILE A 109 0.54 14.45 5.09
N ILE A 110 -0.56 13.80 4.72
CA ILE A 110 -1.03 13.73 3.33
C ILE A 110 -1.42 15.12 2.83
N LEU A 111 -2.16 15.88 3.63
CA LEU A 111 -2.55 17.26 3.28
C LEU A 111 -1.34 18.16 2.99
N LYS A 112 -0.24 17.99 3.74
CA LYS A 112 1.01 18.71 3.49
C LYS A 112 1.69 18.22 2.21
N LEU A 113 1.86 16.91 2.06
CA LEU A 113 2.57 16.30 0.92
C LEU A 113 1.89 16.59 -0.43
N LYS A 114 0.56 16.76 -0.48
CA LYS A 114 -0.16 17.11 -1.72
C LYS A 114 0.33 18.40 -2.38
N ASN A 115 0.94 19.31 -1.62
CA ASN A 115 1.45 20.58 -2.13
C ASN A 115 2.97 20.58 -2.38
N GLU A 116 3.65 19.48 -2.06
CA GLU A 116 5.09 19.35 -2.21
C GLU A 116 5.46 18.74 -3.57
N ARG A 117 6.52 19.23 -4.18
CA ARG A 117 7.08 18.68 -5.42
C ARG A 117 8.57 18.43 -5.22
N ILE A 118 9.01 17.20 -5.51
CA ILE A 118 10.43 16.88 -5.55
C ILE A 118 10.99 17.53 -6.83
N LYS A 119 12.01 18.37 -6.68
CA LYS A 119 12.74 19.01 -7.78
C LYS A 119 13.81 18.09 -8.35
#